data_AF-A0A953YA23-F1
#
_entry.id   AF-A0A953YA23-F1
#
_cell.length_a   1.000
_cell.length_b   1.000
_cell.length_c   1.000
_cell.angle_alpha   90.00
_cell.angle_beta   90.00
_cell.angle_gamma   90.00
#
_symmetry.space_group_name_H-M   'P 1'
#
loop_
_entity.id
_entity.type
_entity.pdbx_description
1 polymer ?
#
loop_
_entity_poly.entity_id
_entity_poly.type
_entity_poly.pdbx_seq_one_letter_code
_entity_poly.pdbx_strand_id
1 'polypeptide(L)'
;MGFSTSSDRRFARAVRSSGLVADADLDRALQFQEQARDRGRDLPLDRILLKFNLLERKQILKLWRALRYYLWRKEDKFYVKIAVQSKLFSEELAASLLREQKKAYKYDDELLRVNEIARQRGHVKSKEDEAIIEAMNKVRPVSLTPVEDDVAERPPERQSPRAARKGEEDAWREKSRRNELASLRAAHAESASGASARLGKDLFALSESGDLGAVSDEDLDALWAEADLDDVELDSQAVEIARSPLDLEDSDEGSGLF
;
A
#
# COMPACT_ATOMS: atom_id res chain seq x y z
N MET A 1 0.91 30.32 4.69
CA MET A 1 0.05 29.24 4.14
C MET A 1 0.65 27.91 4.58
N GLY A 2 -0.04 27.14 5.41
CA GLY A 2 0.40 25.78 5.75
C GLY A 2 0.04 24.82 4.61
N PHE A 3 1.04 24.18 4.00
CA PHE A 3 0.81 23.24 2.91
C PHE A 3 0.00 22.04 3.42
N SER A 4 -1.16 21.78 2.80
CA SER A 4 -1.81 20.47 2.90
C SER A 4 -0.80 19.40 2.50
N THR A 5 -0.66 18.37 3.34
CA THR A 5 0.27 17.25 3.17
C THR A 5 0.16 16.64 1.77
N SER A 6 1.27 16.08 1.25
CA SER A 6 1.21 15.43 -0.07
C SER A 6 0.37 14.14 -0.06
N SER A 7 0.02 13.61 1.12
CA SER A 7 -0.95 12.53 1.29
C SER A 7 -2.37 13.01 0.99
N ASP A 8 -2.82 14.07 1.66
CA ASP A 8 -4.22 14.48 1.67
C ASP A 8 -4.66 15.03 0.31
N ARG A 9 -3.78 15.76 -0.40
CA ARG A 9 -4.02 16.18 -1.79
C ARG A 9 -4.10 15.00 -2.78
N ARG A 10 -3.51 13.85 -2.48
CA ARG A 10 -3.65 12.62 -3.29
C ARG A 10 -4.92 11.85 -2.89
N PHE A 11 -5.22 11.77 -1.59
CA PHE A 11 -6.42 11.13 -1.07
C PHE A 11 -7.69 11.87 -1.56
N ALA A 12 -7.72 13.20 -1.52
CA ALA A 12 -8.82 14.00 -2.07
C ALA A 12 -9.08 13.72 -3.58
N ARG A 13 -8.00 13.54 -4.37
CA ARG A 13 -8.12 13.16 -5.79
C ARG A 13 -8.68 11.75 -5.98
N ALA A 14 -8.27 10.79 -5.14
CA ALA A 14 -8.81 9.43 -5.17
C ALA A 14 -10.28 9.37 -4.73
N VAL A 15 -10.69 10.15 -3.72
CA VAL A 15 -12.10 10.30 -3.33
C VAL A 15 -12.91 10.87 -4.51
N ARG A 16 -12.41 11.94 -5.16
CA ARG A 16 -13.03 12.57 -6.33
C ARG A 16 -13.20 11.60 -7.51
N SER A 17 -12.15 10.89 -7.92
CA SER A 17 -12.23 9.97 -9.07
C SER A 17 -13.13 8.75 -8.78
N SER A 18 -13.12 8.25 -7.53
CA SER A 18 -13.99 7.15 -7.09
C SER A 18 -15.50 7.48 -7.11
N GLY A 19 -15.91 8.75 -7.28
CA GLY A 19 -17.32 9.13 -7.35
C GLY A 19 -18.18 8.74 -6.14
N LEU A 20 -17.55 8.42 -4.99
CA LEU A 20 -18.24 7.98 -3.76
C LEU A 20 -18.79 9.14 -2.94
N VAL A 21 -18.27 10.36 -3.14
CA VAL A 21 -18.69 11.60 -2.48
C VAL A 21 -18.97 12.63 -3.55
N ALA A 22 -20.09 13.36 -3.42
CA ALA A 22 -20.38 14.47 -4.33
C ALA A 22 -19.36 15.60 -4.15
N ASP A 23 -18.93 16.22 -5.26
CA ASP A 23 -17.87 17.23 -5.24
C ASP A 23 -18.15 18.40 -4.28
N ALA A 24 -19.40 18.85 -4.20
CA ALA A 24 -19.81 19.92 -3.30
C ALA A 24 -19.68 19.57 -1.80
N ASP A 25 -19.73 18.28 -1.44
CA ASP A 25 -19.52 17.81 -0.06
C ASP A 25 -18.03 17.54 0.22
N LEU A 26 -17.28 17.05 -0.78
CA LEU A 26 -15.82 16.93 -0.71
C LEU A 26 -15.14 18.30 -0.56
N ASP A 27 -15.56 19.29 -1.35
CA ASP A 27 -15.04 20.66 -1.26
C ASP A 27 -15.43 21.32 0.07
N ARG A 28 -16.62 21.01 0.63
CA ARG A 28 -17.00 21.43 2.00
C ARG A 28 -16.11 20.78 3.07
N ALA A 29 -15.73 19.52 2.90
CA ALA A 29 -14.78 18.84 3.79
C ALA A 29 -13.36 19.44 3.71
N LEU A 30 -12.90 19.81 2.51
CA LEU A 30 -11.62 20.51 2.30
C LEU A 30 -11.62 21.92 2.91
N GLN A 31 -12.71 22.69 2.75
CA GLN A 31 -12.88 23.98 3.42
C GLN A 31 -12.88 23.84 4.96
N PHE A 32 -13.51 22.80 5.50
CA PHE A 32 -13.45 22.51 6.94
C PHE A 32 -12.03 22.13 7.39
N GLN A 33 -11.27 21.39 6.57
CA GLN A 33 -9.85 21.09 6.84
C GLN A 33 -8.99 22.37 6.90
N GLU A 34 -9.23 23.32 6.00
CA GLU A 34 -8.56 24.62 6.00
C GLU A 34 -8.90 25.44 7.26
N GLN A 35 -10.19 25.59 7.59
CA GLN A 35 -10.61 26.30 8.81
C GLN A 35 -10.12 25.63 10.11
N ALA A 36 -9.88 24.32 10.12
CA ALA A 36 -9.27 23.63 11.25
C ALA A 36 -7.76 23.94 11.36
N ARG A 37 -7.05 23.86 10.22
CA ARG A 37 -5.62 24.16 10.07
C ARG A 37 -5.29 25.61 10.44
N ASP A 38 -6.12 26.57 10.04
CA ASP A 38 -5.99 27.99 10.43
C ASP A 38 -6.21 28.22 11.94
N ARG A 39 -6.98 27.34 12.60
CA ARG A 39 -7.16 27.31 14.07
C ARG A 39 -6.08 26.49 14.78
N GLY A 40 -4.97 26.18 14.11
CA GLY A 40 -3.86 25.40 14.66
C GLY A 40 -4.16 23.91 14.91
N ARG A 41 -5.21 23.36 14.29
CA ARG A 41 -5.61 21.95 14.43
C ARG A 41 -5.43 21.22 13.10
N ASP A 42 -4.36 20.45 12.99
CA ASP A 42 -4.22 19.53 11.86
C ASP A 42 -5.24 18.37 12.01
N LEU A 43 -6.11 18.23 11.02
CA LEU A 43 -7.13 17.19 10.96
C LEU A 43 -7.02 16.53 9.57
N PRO A 44 -6.64 15.24 9.48
CA PRO A 44 -6.54 14.58 8.18
C PRO A 44 -7.93 14.43 7.55
N LEU A 45 -7.97 14.49 6.21
CA LEU A 45 -9.23 14.57 5.46
C LEU A 45 -10.13 13.35 5.68
N ASP A 46 -9.55 12.17 5.90
CA ASP A 46 -10.27 10.92 6.14
C ASP A 46 -11.16 10.98 7.40
N ARG A 47 -10.65 11.56 8.49
CA ARG A 47 -11.42 11.79 9.73
C ARG A 47 -12.53 12.83 9.56
N ILE A 48 -12.37 13.77 8.63
CA ILE A 48 -13.39 14.79 8.32
C ILE A 48 -14.52 14.14 7.51
N LEU A 49 -14.19 13.39 6.46
CA LEU A 49 -15.19 12.65 5.65
C LEU A 49 -15.95 11.63 6.50
N LEU A 50 -15.27 10.90 7.39
CA LEU A 50 -15.91 10.00 8.35
C LEU A 50 -16.83 10.76 9.33
N LYS A 51 -16.39 11.91 9.87
CA LYS A 51 -17.18 12.71 10.82
C LYS A 51 -18.42 13.34 10.17
N PHE A 52 -18.38 13.64 8.88
CA PHE A 52 -19.52 14.12 8.11
C PHE A 52 -20.41 12.98 7.57
N ASN A 53 -20.10 11.71 7.90
CA ASN A 53 -20.76 10.51 7.39
C ASN A 53 -20.78 10.42 5.84
N LEU A 54 -19.79 11.04 5.17
CA LEU A 54 -19.66 11.05 3.72
C LEU A 54 -19.00 9.77 3.19
N LEU A 55 -18.20 9.09 4.03
CA LEU A 55 -17.62 7.78 3.74
C LEU A 55 -17.59 6.91 4.99
N GLU A 56 -17.84 5.61 4.81
CA GLU A 56 -17.57 4.61 5.83
C GLU A 56 -16.07 4.41 6.08
N ARG A 57 -15.73 3.97 7.29
CA ARG A 57 -14.36 3.50 7.61
C ARG A 57 -13.88 2.39 6.67
N LYS A 58 -14.78 1.51 6.18
CA LYS A 58 -14.44 0.45 5.19
C LYS A 58 -14.03 1.06 3.84
N GLN A 59 -14.78 2.04 3.34
CA GLN A 59 -14.51 2.74 2.08
C GLN A 59 -13.20 3.54 2.17
N ILE A 60 -12.98 4.26 3.27
CA ILE A 60 -11.74 4.98 3.55
C ILE A 60 -10.52 4.05 3.51
N LEU A 61 -10.62 2.85 4.10
CA LEU A 61 -9.54 1.85 4.05
C LEU A 61 -9.32 1.30 2.63
N LYS A 62 -10.38 1.01 1.86
CA LYS A 62 -10.28 0.64 0.43
C LYS A 62 -9.58 1.73 -0.38
N LEU A 63 -9.90 3.01 -0.17
CA LEU A 63 -9.28 4.14 -0.87
C LEU A 63 -7.80 4.33 -0.50
N TRP A 64 -7.44 4.24 0.79
CA TRP A 64 -6.03 4.28 1.22
C TRP A 64 -5.22 3.11 0.67
N ARG A 65 -5.83 1.91 0.60
CA ARG A 65 -5.24 0.71 -0.01
C ARG A 65 -4.99 0.92 -1.52
N ALA A 66 -5.98 1.41 -2.26
CA ALA A 66 -5.85 1.68 -3.69
C ALA A 66 -4.82 2.79 -4.00
N LEU A 67 -4.79 3.86 -3.20
CA LEU A 67 -3.78 4.92 -3.31
C LEU A 67 -2.37 4.39 -2.99
N ARG A 68 -2.22 3.51 -2.00
CA ARG A 68 -0.94 2.84 -1.72
C ARG A 68 -0.49 1.98 -2.90
N TYR A 69 -1.37 1.12 -3.43
CA TYR A 69 -1.10 0.31 -4.62
C TYR A 69 -0.67 1.18 -5.82
N TYR A 70 -1.38 2.29 -6.10
CA TYR A 70 -1.02 3.20 -7.20
C TYR A 70 0.38 3.82 -7.04
N LEU A 71 0.74 4.24 -5.82
CA LEU A 71 2.05 4.81 -5.54
C LEU A 71 3.16 3.75 -5.63
N TRP A 72 2.92 2.56 -5.07
CA TRP A 72 3.84 1.44 -5.15
C TRP A 72 4.04 0.97 -6.59
N ARG A 73 2.97 0.81 -7.36
CA ARG A 73 3.03 0.44 -8.79
C ARG A 73 3.88 1.40 -9.63
N LYS A 74 3.97 2.68 -9.27
CA LYS A 74 4.84 3.67 -9.93
C LYS A 74 6.31 3.54 -9.52
N GLU A 75 6.60 3.24 -8.26
CA GLU A 75 7.96 2.91 -7.82
C GLU A 75 8.43 1.59 -8.44
N ASP A 76 7.56 0.57 -8.45
CA ASP A 76 7.87 -0.77 -8.94
C ASP A 76 8.06 -0.82 -10.47
N LYS A 77 7.33 -0.03 -11.26
CA LYS A 77 7.65 0.19 -12.69
C LYS A 77 9.05 0.82 -12.87
N PHE A 78 9.48 1.71 -11.97
CA PHE A 78 10.82 2.31 -12.03
C PHE A 78 11.93 1.34 -11.57
N TYR A 79 11.67 0.51 -10.55
CA TYR A 79 12.53 -0.60 -10.14
C TYR A 79 12.79 -1.54 -11.33
N VAL A 80 11.72 -1.90 -12.04
CA VAL A 80 11.79 -2.73 -13.25
C VAL A 80 12.57 -2.04 -14.39
N LYS A 81 12.37 -0.73 -14.65
CA LYS A 81 13.14 0.05 -15.65
C LYS A 81 14.65 -0.06 -15.37
N ILE A 82 15.08 0.12 -14.12
CA ILE A 82 16.50 -0.02 -13.71
C ILE A 82 16.99 -1.47 -13.79
N ALA A 83 16.19 -2.46 -13.36
CA ALA A 83 16.59 -3.87 -13.39
C ALA A 83 16.78 -4.41 -14.82
N VAL A 84 15.95 -3.98 -15.78
CA VAL A 84 16.11 -4.29 -17.20
C VAL A 84 17.33 -3.57 -17.80
N GLN A 85 17.50 -2.26 -17.52
CA GLN A 85 18.69 -1.51 -17.94
C GLN A 85 20.00 -2.12 -17.41
N SER A 86 19.98 -2.65 -16.18
CA SER A 86 21.09 -3.36 -15.53
C SER A 86 21.29 -4.80 -16.04
N LYS A 87 20.43 -5.28 -16.95
CA LYS A 87 20.42 -6.64 -17.50
C LYS A 87 20.21 -7.75 -16.45
N LEU A 88 19.60 -7.40 -15.31
CA LEU A 88 19.19 -8.35 -14.27
C LEU A 88 17.86 -9.03 -14.63
N PHE A 89 16.98 -8.32 -15.34
CA PHE A 89 15.73 -8.87 -15.90
C PHE A 89 15.72 -8.86 -17.43
N SER A 90 15.06 -9.86 -18.02
CA SER A 90 14.52 -9.75 -19.38
C SER A 90 13.20 -8.99 -19.38
N GLU A 91 12.81 -8.44 -20.53
CA GLU A 91 11.53 -7.72 -20.70
C GLU A 91 10.31 -8.64 -20.47
N GLU A 92 10.42 -9.91 -20.85
CA GLU A 92 9.39 -10.93 -20.58
C GLU A 92 9.20 -11.19 -19.08
N LEU A 93 10.30 -11.22 -18.32
CA LEU A 93 10.29 -11.41 -16.87
C LEU A 93 9.78 -10.15 -16.15
N ALA A 94 10.20 -8.97 -16.58
CA ALA A 94 9.67 -7.69 -16.15
C ALA A 94 8.13 -7.63 -16.32
N ALA A 95 7.63 -8.03 -17.49
CA ALA A 95 6.20 -8.09 -17.77
C ALA A 95 5.46 -9.16 -16.93
N SER A 96 6.06 -10.33 -16.69
CA SER A 96 5.41 -11.39 -15.90
C SER A 96 5.30 -11.02 -14.42
N LEU A 97 6.35 -10.44 -13.82
CA LEU A 97 6.34 -9.92 -12.44
C LEU A 97 5.31 -8.79 -12.27
N LEU A 98 5.24 -7.86 -13.22
CA LEU A 98 4.24 -6.79 -13.20
C LEU A 98 2.81 -7.33 -13.39
N ARG A 99 2.60 -8.43 -14.10
CA ARG A 99 1.29 -9.12 -14.19
C ARG A 99 0.95 -9.86 -12.89
N GLU A 100 1.93 -10.51 -12.26
CA GLU A 100 1.76 -11.19 -10.96
C GLU A 100 1.34 -10.20 -9.86
N GLN A 101 1.95 -9.01 -9.79
CA GLN A 101 1.50 -7.95 -8.88
C GLN A 101 0.07 -7.45 -9.18
N LYS A 102 -0.30 -7.21 -10.46
CA LYS A 102 -1.68 -6.80 -10.84
C LYS A 102 -2.69 -7.89 -10.44
N LYS A 103 -2.29 -9.16 -10.47
CA LYS A 103 -3.09 -10.31 -10.03
C LYS A 103 -3.25 -10.39 -8.50
N ALA A 104 -2.16 -10.36 -7.75
CA ALA A 104 -2.20 -10.43 -6.27
C ALA A 104 -3.08 -9.32 -5.66
N TYR A 105 -2.99 -8.10 -6.22
CA TYR A 105 -3.84 -6.99 -5.82
C TYR A 105 -5.33 -7.19 -6.17
N LYS A 106 -5.66 -7.69 -7.36
CA LYS A 106 -7.05 -7.81 -7.85
C LYS A 106 -7.80 -9.05 -7.33
N TYR A 107 -7.11 -10.16 -7.06
CA TYR A 107 -7.76 -11.45 -6.77
C TYR A 107 -7.50 -11.99 -5.36
N ASP A 108 -6.29 -11.81 -4.81
CA ASP A 108 -5.93 -12.31 -3.47
C ASP A 108 -6.12 -11.23 -2.38
N ASP A 109 -6.45 -9.99 -2.76
CA ASP A 109 -6.46 -8.78 -1.92
C ASP A 109 -5.13 -8.56 -1.17
N GLU A 110 -4.00 -8.92 -1.79
CA GLU A 110 -2.65 -8.75 -1.22
C GLU A 110 -1.93 -7.51 -1.83
N LEU A 111 -1.04 -6.88 -1.05
CA LEU A 111 -0.21 -5.75 -1.48
C LEU A 111 1.26 -6.20 -1.49
N LEU A 112 1.67 -6.90 -2.55
CA LEU A 112 3.04 -7.36 -2.75
C LEU A 112 3.82 -6.36 -3.63
N ARG A 113 5.12 -6.19 -3.35
CA ARG A 113 6.07 -5.45 -4.19
C ARG A 113 6.68 -6.34 -5.28
N VAL A 114 7.13 -5.74 -6.37
CA VAL A 114 7.80 -6.47 -7.46
C VAL A 114 9.16 -7.06 -7.01
N ASN A 115 9.90 -6.40 -6.11
CA ASN A 115 11.16 -6.96 -5.61
C ASN A 115 10.93 -8.17 -4.67
N GLU A 116 9.92 -8.12 -3.81
CA GLU A 116 9.44 -9.27 -3.01
C GLU A 116 9.11 -10.47 -3.91
N ILE A 117 8.26 -10.27 -4.94
CA ILE A 117 7.88 -11.33 -5.88
C ILE A 117 9.11 -11.86 -6.62
N ALA A 118 9.96 -10.98 -7.15
CA ALA A 118 11.15 -11.39 -7.90
C ALA A 118 12.14 -12.20 -7.05
N ARG A 119 12.29 -11.85 -5.76
CA ARG A 119 13.14 -12.58 -4.82
C ARG A 119 12.52 -13.92 -4.41
N GLN A 120 11.22 -13.97 -4.10
CA GLN A 120 10.49 -15.24 -3.84
C GLN A 120 10.54 -16.21 -5.03
N ARG A 121 10.66 -15.69 -6.26
CA ARG A 121 10.85 -16.47 -7.49
C ARG A 121 12.31 -16.85 -7.78
N GLY A 122 13.27 -16.38 -6.98
CA GLY A 122 14.70 -16.65 -7.15
C GLY A 122 15.38 -15.87 -8.28
N HIS A 123 14.77 -14.79 -8.77
CA HIS A 123 15.30 -13.97 -9.88
C HIS A 123 16.25 -12.85 -9.44
N VAL A 124 16.30 -12.52 -8.15
CA VAL A 124 17.13 -11.45 -7.57
C VAL A 124 17.68 -11.91 -6.22
N LYS A 125 18.95 -11.65 -5.92
CA LYS A 125 19.56 -11.86 -4.59
C LYS A 125 19.53 -10.57 -3.76
N SER A 126 19.66 -10.63 -2.43
CA SER A 126 19.61 -9.40 -1.60
C SER A 126 20.52 -8.28 -2.09
N LYS A 127 21.79 -8.59 -2.39
CA LYS A 127 22.78 -7.63 -2.90
C LYS A 127 22.44 -6.99 -4.26
N GLU A 128 21.59 -7.64 -5.04
CA GLU A 128 21.12 -7.15 -6.34
C GLU A 128 19.90 -6.22 -6.15
N ASP A 129 18.97 -6.56 -5.26
CA ASP A 129 17.84 -5.71 -4.83
C ASP A 129 18.35 -4.45 -4.10
N GLU A 130 19.27 -4.61 -3.14
CA GLU A 130 19.98 -3.52 -2.44
C GLU A 130 20.61 -2.54 -3.44
N ALA A 131 21.35 -3.04 -4.44
CA ALA A 131 21.99 -2.20 -5.45
C ALA A 131 20.99 -1.46 -6.37
N ILE A 132 19.87 -2.11 -6.74
CA ILE A 132 18.79 -1.43 -7.48
C ILE A 132 18.16 -0.34 -6.62
N ILE A 133 17.85 -0.62 -5.35
CA ILE A 133 17.24 0.35 -4.42
C ILE A 133 18.20 1.51 -4.11
N GLU A 134 19.51 1.27 -4.01
CA GLU A 134 20.51 2.33 -3.89
C GLU A 134 20.55 3.21 -5.17
N ALA A 135 20.51 2.60 -6.36
CA ALA A 135 20.45 3.30 -7.63
C ALA A 135 19.15 4.12 -7.79
N MET A 136 18.00 3.56 -7.37
CA MET A 136 16.73 4.30 -7.32
C MET A 136 16.85 5.53 -6.42
N ASN A 137 17.31 5.36 -5.18
CA ASN A 137 17.40 6.43 -4.19
C ASN A 137 18.34 7.58 -4.61
N LYS A 138 19.40 7.30 -5.40
CA LYS A 138 20.28 8.31 -6.00
C LYS A 138 19.54 9.23 -6.98
N VAL A 139 18.65 8.66 -7.81
CA VAL A 139 17.83 9.44 -8.77
C VAL A 139 16.66 10.10 -8.07
N ARG A 140 16.01 9.39 -7.13
CA ARG A 140 14.82 9.83 -6.41
C ARG A 140 14.61 9.00 -5.14
N PRO A 141 14.39 9.61 -3.96
CA PRO A 141 14.05 8.85 -2.76
C PRO A 141 12.73 8.07 -2.95
N VAL A 142 12.75 6.78 -2.62
CA VAL A 142 11.62 5.85 -2.78
C VAL A 142 11.22 5.21 -1.45
N SER A 143 9.97 4.76 -1.36
CA SER A 143 9.42 4.04 -0.19
C SER A 143 9.63 2.52 -0.25
N LEU A 144 10.56 2.06 -1.09
CA LEU A 144 11.02 0.67 -1.13
C LEU A 144 12.14 0.46 -0.10
N THR A 145 11.92 -0.47 0.81
CA THR A 145 12.97 -1.06 1.65
C THR A 145 13.53 -2.30 0.95
N PRO A 146 14.84 -2.58 1.04
CA PRO A 146 15.37 -3.90 0.68
C PRO A 146 14.64 -4.98 1.47
N VAL A 147 14.34 -6.10 0.82
CA VAL A 147 13.84 -7.29 1.53
C VAL A 147 15.03 -7.95 2.26
N GLU A 148 14.78 -8.65 3.36
CA GLU A 148 15.78 -9.50 4.04
C GLU A 148 15.61 -10.95 3.57
N ASP A 149 16.71 -11.70 3.40
CA ASP A 149 16.62 -13.07 2.88
C ASP A 149 15.78 -13.99 3.80
N ASP A 150 15.90 -13.82 5.13
CA ASP A 150 15.04 -14.44 6.17
C ASP A 150 13.53 -14.19 5.99
N VAL A 151 13.14 -13.16 5.25
CA VAL A 151 11.74 -12.82 4.92
C VAL A 151 11.34 -13.39 3.56
N ALA A 152 12.29 -13.48 2.63
CA ALA A 152 12.07 -13.96 1.26
C ALA A 152 12.01 -15.49 1.14
N GLU A 153 12.74 -16.22 1.99
CA GLU A 153 12.64 -17.69 2.07
C GLU A 153 11.30 -18.17 2.63
N ARG A 154 10.55 -17.27 3.30
CA ARG A 154 9.18 -17.59 3.74
C ARG A 154 8.27 -17.56 2.51
N PRO A 155 7.56 -18.64 2.17
CA PRO A 155 6.50 -18.55 1.17
C PRO A 155 5.50 -17.47 1.64
N PRO A 156 4.96 -16.63 0.74
CA PRO A 156 4.16 -15.46 1.11
C PRO A 156 3.06 -15.88 2.07
N GLU A 157 3.27 -15.54 3.34
CA GLU A 157 2.53 -16.18 4.41
C GLU A 157 1.15 -15.56 4.40
N ARG A 158 0.16 -16.31 3.90
CA ARG A 158 -1.24 -15.87 3.73
C ARG A 158 -1.92 -15.68 5.08
N GLN A 159 -1.43 -14.69 5.83
CA GLN A 159 -1.85 -14.22 7.14
C GLN A 159 -2.93 -13.12 7.03
N SER A 160 -3.83 -13.25 6.04
CA SER A 160 -5.22 -13.22 6.49
C SER A 160 -5.35 -14.33 7.54
N PRO A 161 -5.74 -14.05 8.79
CA PRO A 161 -5.95 -15.12 9.76
C PRO A 161 -7.17 -15.90 9.29
N ARG A 162 -6.93 -16.91 8.44
CA ARG A 162 -7.98 -17.71 7.80
C ARG A 162 -8.95 -18.16 8.87
N ALA A 163 -10.24 -17.94 8.61
CA ALA A 163 -11.30 -18.49 9.43
C ALA A 163 -10.99 -19.97 9.65
N ALA A 164 -10.98 -20.39 10.92
CA ALA A 164 -10.52 -21.72 11.29
C ALA A 164 -11.26 -22.77 10.47
N ARG A 165 -10.54 -23.79 9.98
CA ARG A 165 -11.19 -24.89 9.25
C ARG A 165 -12.21 -25.54 10.19
N LYS A 166 -13.35 -25.99 9.65
CA LYS A 166 -14.41 -26.63 10.43
C LYS A 166 -13.83 -27.81 11.23
N GLY A 167 -13.74 -27.65 12.56
CA GLY A 167 -13.06 -28.59 13.48
C GLY A 167 -11.74 -28.10 14.11
N GLU A 168 -11.11 -27.04 13.60
CA GLU A 168 -9.90 -26.40 14.18
C GLU A 168 -10.23 -25.16 15.04
N GLU A 169 -11.51 -24.80 15.16
CA GLU A 169 -11.98 -23.54 15.76
C GLU A 169 -11.48 -23.27 17.18
N ASP A 170 -11.54 -24.25 18.09
CA ASP A 170 -11.15 -24.00 19.49
C ASP A 170 -9.63 -23.91 19.66
N ALA A 171 -8.85 -24.67 18.89
CA ALA A 171 -7.40 -24.54 18.83
C ALA A 171 -6.99 -23.16 18.26
N TRP A 172 -7.72 -22.65 17.27
CA TRP A 172 -7.56 -21.30 16.75
C TRP A 172 -7.96 -20.23 17.80
N ARG A 173 -9.10 -20.39 18.49
CA ARG A 173 -9.56 -19.48 19.55
C ARG A 173 -8.58 -19.42 20.72
N GLU A 174 -7.95 -20.54 21.09
CA GLU A 174 -6.94 -20.57 22.15
C GLU A 174 -5.61 -19.97 21.69
N LYS A 175 -5.11 -20.31 20.49
CA LYS A 175 -3.90 -19.71 19.91
C LYS A 175 -4.06 -18.19 19.75
N SER A 176 -5.23 -17.72 19.31
CA SER A 176 -5.56 -16.31 19.16
C SER A 176 -5.51 -15.56 20.51
N ARG A 177 -6.25 -16.06 21.53
CA ARG A 177 -6.21 -15.50 22.90
C ARG A 177 -4.79 -15.51 23.51
N ARG A 178 -3.99 -16.54 23.24
CA ARG A 178 -2.60 -16.65 23.71
C ARG A 178 -1.69 -15.60 23.06
N ASN A 179 -1.88 -15.34 21.76
CA ASN A 179 -1.15 -14.30 21.03
C ASN A 179 -1.58 -12.90 21.50
N GLU A 180 -2.88 -12.65 21.69
CA GLU A 180 -3.42 -11.38 22.20
C GLU A 180 -2.86 -11.05 23.60
N LEU A 181 -2.84 -12.03 24.51
CA LEU A 181 -2.21 -11.90 25.83
C LEU A 181 -0.68 -11.67 25.76
N ALA A 182 0.00 -12.21 24.75
CA ALA A 182 1.43 -11.93 24.54
C ALA A 182 1.66 -10.49 24.05
N SER A 183 0.87 -10.03 23.07
CA SER A 183 0.93 -8.66 22.55
C SER A 183 0.62 -7.62 23.63
N LEU A 184 -0.40 -7.85 24.47
CA LEU A 184 -0.72 -6.98 25.60
C LEU A 184 0.42 -6.91 26.64
N ARG A 185 1.13 -8.01 26.88
CA ARG A 185 2.32 -8.03 27.76
C ARG A 185 3.50 -7.27 27.15
N ALA A 186 3.74 -7.42 25.86
CA ALA A 186 4.79 -6.67 25.15
C ALA A 186 4.53 -5.17 25.20
N ALA A 187 3.31 -4.73 24.85
CA ALA A 187 2.91 -3.32 24.91
C ALA A 187 3.03 -2.73 26.34
N HIS A 188 2.74 -3.52 27.38
CA HIS A 188 2.95 -3.10 28.77
C HIS A 188 4.44 -2.96 29.14
N ALA A 189 5.31 -3.85 28.66
CA ALA A 189 6.75 -3.78 28.89
C ALA A 189 7.42 -2.60 28.14
N GLU A 190 6.98 -2.32 26.92
CA GLU A 190 7.39 -1.12 26.16
C GLU A 190 6.89 0.17 26.82
N SER A 191 5.66 0.18 27.33
CA SER A 191 5.11 1.33 28.07
C SER A 191 5.86 1.58 29.39
N ALA A 192 6.34 0.52 30.04
CA ALA A 192 7.13 0.63 31.28
C ALA A 192 8.57 1.09 31.03
N SER A 193 9.19 0.73 29.90
CA SER A 193 10.57 1.13 29.57
C SER A 193 10.67 2.46 28.83
N GLY A 194 9.71 2.78 27.96
CA GLY A 194 9.72 3.97 27.11
C GLY A 194 9.61 5.32 27.82
N ALA A 195 9.15 5.33 29.08
CA ALA A 195 8.93 6.55 29.87
C ALA A 195 10.21 7.31 30.27
N SER A 196 11.39 6.69 30.15
CA SER A 196 12.65 7.23 30.71
C SER A 196 13.67 7.73 29.66
N ALA A 197 13.42 7.55 28.35
CA ALA A 197 14.49 7.50 27.35
C ALA A 197 14.36 8.46 26.14
N ARG A 198 13.41 9.40 26.11
CA ARG A 198 13.13 10.24 24.92
C ARG A 198 13.39 11.74 25.13
N LEU A 199 14.61 12.08 25.54
CA LEU A 199 15.08 13.48 25.63
C LEU A 199 16.58 13.60 25.27
N GLY A 200 16.90 13.53 23.97
CA GLY A 200 18.23 13.83 23.44
C GLY A 200 18.55 13.12 22.11
N LYS A 201 19.29 13.83 21.22
CA LYS A 201 19.86 13.38 19.93
C LYS A 201 18.87 13.01 18.81
N ASP A 202 19.18 13.09 17.52
CA ASP A 202 20.09 13.93 16.68
C ASP A 202 19.45 13.90 15.25
N LEU A 203 19.36 14.91 14.39
CA LEU A 203 19.88 16.28 14.24
C LEU A 203 21.24 16.41 13.50
N PHE A 204 21.22 17.12 12.35
CA PHE A 204 22.27 17.21 11.31
C PHE A 204 22.61 15.86 10.62
N ALA A 205 23.02 15.77 9.34
CA ALA A 205 23.28 16.76 8.28
C ALA A 205 22.77 16.22 6.90
N LEU A 206 22.38 17.07 5.93
CA LEU A 206 23.13 17.43 4.68
C LEU A 206 23.71 16.23 3.89
N SER A 207 23.26 15.99 2.64
CA SER A 207 23.89 16.42 1.35
C SER A 207 25.12 15.55 0.96
N GLU A 208 25.42 15.18 -0.29
CA GLU A 208 25.32 15.91 -1.57
C GLU A 208 24.91 15.03 -2.79
N SER A 209 24.83 15.70 -3.95
CA SER A 209 24.51 15.24 -5.31
C SER A 209 25.48 14.25 -5.95
N GLY A 210 24.98 13.44 -6.89
CA GLY A 210 25.77 12.74 -7.92
C GLY A 210 25.09 12.82 -9.29
N ASP A 211 25.80 13.34 -10.29
CA ASP A 211 25.33 13.49 -11.68
C ASP A 211 25.58 12.20 -12.48
N LEU A 212 24.59 11.74 -13.26
CA LEU A 212 24.66 10.51 -14.04
C LEU A 212 23.99 10.69 -15.41
N GLY A 213 24.71 10.28 -16.46
CA GLY A 213 24.42 10.66 -17.84
C GLY A 213 23.03 10.28 -18.35
N ALA A 214 22.34 11.26 -18.93
CA ALA A 214 21.01 11.10 -19.48
C ALA A 214 20.98 10.12 -20.67
N VAL A 215 20.32 8.99 -20.47
CA VAL A 215 19.58 8.33 -21.56
C VAL A 215 18.31 9.15 -21.78
N SER A 216 17.95 9.41 -23.03
CA SER A 216 16.70 10.08 -23.41
C SER A 216 15.49 9.38 -22.77
N ASP A 217 14.67 10.13 -22.04
CA ASP A 217 13.46 9.59 -21.39
C ASP A 217 12.32 9.41 -22.42
N GLU A 218 12.35 10.21 -23.49
CA GLU A 218 11.34 10.25 -24.56
C GLU A 218 11.30 8.96 -25.39
N ASP A 219 12.47 8.31 -25.61
CA ASP A 219 12.57 7.01 -26.29
C ASP A 219 12.00 5.85 -25.45
N LEU A 220 11.87 6.01 -24.13
CA LEU A 220 11.38 4.99 -23.21
C LEU A 220 9.94 5.21 -22.74
N ASP A 221 9.42 6.43 -22.72
CA ASP A 221 7.99 6.64 -22.45
C ASP A 221 7.10 6.15 -23.61
N ALA A 222 7.56 6.25 -24.87
CA ALA A 222 6.81 5.79 -26.04
C ALA A 222 6.42 4.30 -25.99
N LEU A 223 7.27 3.43 -25.42
CA LEU A 223 7.00 1.99 -25.29
C LEU A 223 6.05 1.64 -24.12
N TRP A 224 5.74 2.58 -23.22
CA TRP A 224 5.03 2.31 -21.96
C TRP A 224 3.82 3.22 -21.72
N ALA A 225 3.62 4.27 -22.52
CA ALA A 225 2.49 5.19 -22.43
C ALA A 225 1.20 4.63 -23.08
N GLU A 226 1.24 4.20 -24.35
CA GLU A 226 0.01 3.90 -25.10
C GLU A 226 -0.67 2.57 -24.72
N ALA A 227 0.06 1.60 -24.17
CA ALA A 227 -0.48 0.25 -23.93
C ALA A 227 -1.07 0.01 -22.52
N ASP A 228 -0.81 0.89 -21.54
CA ASP A 228 -1.08 0.62 -20.11
C ASP A 228 -1.48 1.90 -19.33
N LEU A 229 -1.91 2.96 -20.03
CA LEU A 229 -2.62 4.12 -19.44
C LEU A 229 -4.13 4.07 -19.67
N ASP A 230 -4.59 3.60 -20.84
CA ASP A 230 -6.01 3.49 -21.17
C ASP A 230 -6.71 2.30 -20.49
N ASP A 231 -5.99 1.22 -20.16
CA ASP A 231 -6.49 0.08 -19.34
C ASP A 231 -6.48 0.38 -17.82
N VAL A 232 -6.21 1.62 -17.43
CA VAL A 232 -6.34 2.08 -16.03
C VAL A 232 -7.70 2.72 -15.83
N GLU A 233 -8.76 1.92 -16.02
CA GLU A 233 -10.10 2.24 -15.53
C GLU A 233 -10.14 2.23 -13.99
N LEU A 234 -9.52 3.24 -13.36
CA LEU A 234 -9.62 3.46 -11.91
C LEU A 234 -11.05 3.77 -11.45
N ASP A 235 -11.89 4.26 -12.36
CA ASP A 235 -13.19 4.86 -12.04
C ASP A 235 -14.41 3.98 -12.45
N SER A 236 -14.20 2.82 -13.11
CA SER A 236 -15.27 1.82 -13.36
C SER A 236 -15.27 0.74 -12.26
N GLN A 237 -14.20 -0.04 -12.16
CA GLN A 237 -14.15 -1.26 -11.34
C GLN A 237 -13.92 -0.97 -9.85
N ALA A 238 -13.27 0.15 -9.49
CA ALA A 238 -13.21 0.56 -8.09
C ALA A 238 -14.59 1.02 -7.58
N VAL A 239 -15.40 1.62 -8.47
CA VAL A 239 -16.80 1.98 -8.22
C VAL A 239 -17.67 0.73 -8.14
N GLU A 240 -17.47 -0.24 -9.03
CA GLU A 240 -18.15 -1.55 -9.01
C GLU A 240 -17.86 -2.32 -7.72
N ILE A 241 -16.60 -2.42 -7.29
CA ILE A 241 -16.16 -3.04 -6.02
C ILE A 241 -16.61 -2.24 -4.77
N ALA A 242 -17.10 -1.01 -4.94
CA ALA A 242 -17.67 -0.18 -3.87
C ALA A 242 -19.21 -0.10 -3.89
N ARG A 243 -19.87 -0.45 -5.01
CA ARG A 243 -21.33 -0.47 -5.21
C ARG A 243 -21.92 -1.88 -5.24
N SER A 244 -21.11 -2.90 -5.50
CA SER A 244 -21.50 -4.31 -5.39
C SER A 244 -22.10 -4.55 -4.00
N PRO A 245 -23.34 -5.04 -3.90
CA PRO A 245 -23.90 -5.44 -2.62
C PRO A 245 -23.02 -6.55 -2.03
N LEU A 246 -22.79 -6.49 -0.73
CA LEU A 246 -22.29 -7.65 -0.01
C LEU A 246 -23.46 -8.63 0.09
N ASP A 247 -23.44 -9.66 -0.78
CA ASP A 247 -24.30 -10.84 -0.65
C ASP A 247 -23.88 -11.62 0.60
N LEU A 248 -24.32 -11.08 1.74
CA LEU A 248 -24.58 -11.80 2.97
C LEU A 248 -26.02 -12.33 2.88
N GLU A 249 -26.32 -13.10 1.83
CA GLU A 249 -27.48 -13.99 1.87
C GLU A 249 -27.19 -15.04 2.94
N ASP A 250 -27.85 -14.89 4.09
CA ASP A 250 -27.71 -15.77 5.23
C ASP A 250 -27.94 -17.21 4.79
N SER A 251 -26.91 -18.04 4.89
CA SER A 251 -26.96 -19.46 4.51
C SER A 251 -27.68 -20.29 5.59
N ASP A 252 -28.94 -19.95 5.85
CA ASP A 252 -29.85 -20.59 6.80
C ASP A 252 -30.83 -21.56 6.11
N GLU A 253 -30.32 -22.31 5.12
CA GLU A 253 -30.93 -23.53 4.61
C GLU A 253 -29.93 -24.70 4.72
N GLY A 254 -30.26 -25.83 5.34
CA GLY A 254 -31.46 -26.12 6.12
C GLY A 254 -31.28 -27.42 6.91
N SER A 255 -31.98 -27.55 8.04
CA SER A 255 -31.83 -28.71 8.94
C SER A 255 -32.48 -29.97 8.37
N GLY A 256 -31.70 -30.77 7.62
CA GLY A 256 -32.09 -32.09 7.15
C GLY A 256 -32.22 -33.12 8.28
N LEU A 257 -33.35 -33.10 8.98
CA LEU A 257 -33.78 -34.14 9.92
C LEU A 257 -34.63 -35.19 9.19
N PHE A 258 -34.03 -36.31 8.77
CA PHE A 258 -34.66 -37.64 8.64
C PHE A 258 -33.59 -38.74 8.60
#